data_AF-A0A1P8YIG3-F1
#
_entry.id   AF-A0A1P8YIG3-F1
#
_cell.length_a   1.000
_cell.length_b   1.000
_cell.length_c   1.000
_cell.angle_alpha   90.00
_cell.angle_beta   90.00
_cell.angle_gamma   90.00
#
_symmetry.space_group_name_H-M   'P 1'
#
loop_
_entity.id
_entity.type
_entity.pdbx_description
1 polymer ?
#
loop_
_entity_poly.entity_id
_entity_poly.type
_entity_poly.pdbx_seq_one_letter_code
_entity_poly.pdbx_strand_id
1 'polypeptide(L)'
;MIASRFADIFRGNSGKAGLLAAQVDQSDVELLWKLLEEQPGLEIVVDLTERTVTAGTLVVRFNIDDYTRWRLLEGLDDIGLTLRQVDAISEFEKSRPSWKPATLPARVAEGN
;
A
#
# COMPACT_ATOMS: atom_id res chain seq x y z
N MET A 1 -3.56 6.46 -7.48
CA MET A 1 -4.68 6.36 -8.45
C MET A 1 -5.96 6.77 -7.76
N ILE A 2 -6.80 7.54 -8.43
CA ILE A 2 -8.11 7.99 -7.93
C ILE A 2 -9.19 7.41 -8.86
N ALA A 3 -10.19 6.74 -8.30
CA ALA A 3 -11.34 6.23 -9.05
C ALA A 3 -12.52 5.99 -8.11
N SER A 4 -13.72 5.81 -8.67
CA SER A 4 -14.91 5.48 -7.88
C SER A 4 -15.00 4.03 -7.44
N ARG A 5 -14.30 3.14 -8.14
CA ARG A 5 -14.23 1.73 -7.81
C ARG A 5 -12.96 1.10 -8.38
N PHE A 6 -12.48 0.06 -7.71
CA PHE A 6 -11.38 -0.78 -8.16
C PHE A 6 -11.80 -2.25 -8.17
N ALA A 7 -11.11 -3.06 -8.97
CA ALA A 7 -11.16 -4.51 -8.80
C ALA A 7 -10.42 -4.90 -7.51
N ASP A 8 -10.97 -5.84 -6.74
CA ASP A 8 -10.47 -6.17 -5.40
C ASP A 8 -9.01 -6.62 -5.38
N ILE A 9 -8.63 -7.48 -6.34
CA ILE A 9 -7.24 -7.96 -6.50
C ILE A 9 -6.29 -6.79 -6.78
N PHE A 10 -6.69 -5.89 -7.68
CA PHE A 10 -5.88 -4.73 -8.03
C PHE A 10 -5.68 -3.80 -6.83
N ARG A 11 -6.76 -3.52 -6.09
CA ARG A 11 -6.74 -2.69 -4.89
C ARG A 11 -5.81 -3.27 -3.83
N GLY A 12 -5.88 -4.57 -3.58
CA GLY A 12 -5.01 -5.27 -2.64
C GLY A 12 -3.53 -5.24 -3.03
N ASN A 13 -3.22 -5.54 -4.29
CA ASN A 13 -1.83 -5.56 -4.77
C ASN A 13 -1.20 -4.16 -4.81
N SER A 14 -1.98 -3.14 -5.15
CA SER A 14 -1.51 -1.74 -5.19
C SER A 14 -0.95 -1.32 -3.83
N GLY A 15 -1.71 -1.55 -2.76
CA GLY A 15 -1.30 -1.20 -1.40
C GLY A 15 -0.01 -1.90 -0.96
N LYS A 16 0.16 -3.17 -1.34
CA LYS A 16 1.37 -3.96 -1.06
C LYS A 16 2.61 -3.45 -1.80
N ALA A 17 2.41 -2.83 -2.96
CA ALA A 17 3.47 -2.30 -3.81
C ALA A 17 3.75 -0.80 -3.55
N GLY A 18 3.19 -0.20 -2.49
CA GLY A 18 3.36 1.21 -2.18
C GLY A 18 2.49 2.16 -3.02
N LEU A 19 1.53 1.64 -3.78
CA LEU A 19 0.63 2.43 -4.61
C LEU A 19 -0.72 2.66 -3.91
N LEU A 20 -1.07 3.93 -3.69
CA LEU A 20 -2.38 4.31 -3.19
C LEU A 20 -3.47 4.15 -4.28
N ALA A 21 -4.47 3.31 -4.01
CA ALA A 21 -5.73 3.25 -4.74
C ALA A 21 -6.84 3.96 -3.93
N ALA A 22 -6.96 5.28 -4.12
CA ALA A 22 -7.90 6.13 -3.41
C ALA A 22 -9.31 6.02 -4.03
N GLN A 23 -10.25 5.44 -3.28
CA GLN A 23 -11.63 5.31 -3.72
C GLN A 23 -12.43 6.57 -3.36
N VAL A 24 -12.88 7.33 -4.35
CA VAL A 24 -13.58 8.61 -4.18
C VAL A 24 -15.01 8.48 -4.71
N ASP A 25 -15.98 9.23 -4.19
CA ASP A 25 -17.34 9.17 -4.74
C ASP A 25 -17.37 9.60 -6.21
N GLN A 26 -18.25 8.98 -7.01
CA GLN A 26 -18.29 9.20 -8.47
C GLN A 26 -18.50 10.68 -8.84
N SER A 27 -19.34 11.40 -8.10
CA SER A 27 -19.57 12.84 -8.30
C SER A 27 -18.29 13.65 -8.09
N ASP A 28 -17.49 13.28 -7.10
CA ASP A 28 -16.25 13.97 -6.75
C ASP A 28 -15.16 13.68 -7.78
N VAL A 29 -15.10 12.47 -8.34
CA VAL A 29 -14.23 12.13 -9.48
C VAL A 29 -14.56 13.01 -10.69
N GLU A 30 -15.84 13.20 -11.00
CA GLU A 30 -16.27 14.06 -12.11
C GLU A 30 -15.93 15.54 -11.87
N LEU A 31 -16.06 16.03 -10.64
CA LEU A 31 -15.64 17.39 -10.27
C LEU A 31 -14.12 17.56 -10.43
N LEU A 32 -13.32 16.60 -9.98
CA LEU A 32 -11.87 16.61 -10.15
C LEU A 32 -11.49 16.63 -11.64
N TRP A 33 -12.16 15.82 -12.48
CA TRP A 33 -11.91 15.83 -13.92
C TRP A 33 -12.20 17.18 -14.57
N LYS A 34 -13.35 17.78 -14.28
CA LYS A 34 -13.70 19.11 -14.82
C LYS A 34 -12.65 20.15 -14.47
N LEU A 35 -12.18 20.17 -13.23
CA LEU A 35 -11.13 21.11 -12.80
C LEU A 35 -9.82 20.90 -13.57
N LEU A 36 -9.42 19.65 -13.81
CA LEU A 36 -8.22 19.33 -14.59
C LEU A 36 -8.35 19.69 -16.07
N GLU A 37 -9.54 19.56 -16.65
CA GLU A 37 -9.83 19.94 -18.04
C GLU A 37 -9.85 21.47 -18.21
N GLU A 38 -10.44 22.19 -17.26
CA GLU A 38 -10.48 23.65 -17.26
C GLU A 38 -9.11 24.27 -17.00
N GLN A 39 -8.27 23.62 -16.19
CA GLN A 39 -6.95 24.09 -15.80
C GLN A 39 -5.89 23.01 -16.05
N PRO A 40 -5.47 22.81 -17.32
CA PRO A 40 -4.40 21.87 -17.64
C PRO A 40 -3.12 22.21 -16.86
N GLY A 41 -2.57 21.20 -16.17
CA GLY A 41 -1.40 21.36 -15.31
C GLY A 41 -1.73 21.67 -13.84
N LEU A 42 -3.01 21.74 -13.47
CA LEU A 42 -3.42 21.80 -12.07
C LEU A 42 -2.89 20.57 -11.30
N GLU A 43 -2.16 20.83 -10.23
CA GLU A 43 -1.64 19.79 -9.35
C GLU A 43 -2.74 19.25 -8.42
N ILE A 44 -2.67 17.94 -8.18
CA ILE A 44 -3.50 17.26 -7.19
C ILE A 44 -2.62 16.83 -6.03
N VAL A 45 -3.00 17.25 -4.82
CA VAL A 45 -2.36 16.83 -3.58
C VAL A 45 -3.20 15.75 -2.93
N VAL A 46 -2.57 14.64 -2.53
CA VAL A 46 -3.23 13.56 -1.82
C VAL A 46 -2.62 13.42 -0.44
N ASP A 47 -3.45 13.62 0.59
CA ASP A 47 -3.06 13.44 1.99
C ASP A 47 -3.60 12.10 2.50
N LEU A 48 -2.69 11.17 2.77
CA LEU A 48 -3.04 9.85 3.27
C LEU A 48 -3.42 9.86 4.76
N THR A 49 -2.91 10.83 5.52
CA THR A 49 -3.21 10.98 6.94
C THR A 49 -4.66 11.42 7.12
N GLU A 50 -5.05 12.49 6.43
CA GLU A 50 -6.39 13.09 6.48
C GLU A 50 -7.39 12.42 5.51
N ARG A 51 -6.89 11.56 4.61
CA ARG A 51 -7.67 10.83 3.59
C ARG A 51 -8.39 11.79 2.63
N THR A 52 -7.67 12.80 2.18
CA THR A 52 -8.20 13.84 1.29
C THR A 52 -7.44 13.93 -0.03
N VAL A 53 -8.17 14.30 -1.08
CA VAL A 53 -7.63 14.76 -2.36
C VAL A 53 -7.97 16.23 -2.51
N THR A 54 -6.97 17.05 -2.79
CA THR A 54 -7.11 18.49 -2.98
C THR A 54 -6.72 18.88 -4.39
N ALA A 55 -7.59 19.63 -5.07
CA ALA A 55 -7.36 20.22 -6.39
C ALA A 55 -7.80 21.68 -6.37
N GLY A 56 -6.85 22.61 -6.32
CA GLY A 56 -7.15 24.04 -6.11
C GLY A 56 -7.85 24.26 -4.76
N THR A 57 -9.09 24.79 -4.78
CA THR A 57 -9.91 25.00 -3.58
C THR A 57 -10.84 23.83 -3.26
N LEU A 58 -10.96 22.85 -4.16
CA LEU A 58 -11.78 21.66 -3.94
C LEU A 58 -11.02 20.66 -3.07
N VAL A 59 -11.67 20.20 -2.00
CA VAL A 59 -11.19 19.13 -1.13
C VAL A 59 -12.25 18.04 -1.06
N VAL A 60 -11.88 16.82 -1.44
CA VAL A 60 -12.76 15.65 -1.39
C VAL A 60 -12.13 14.56 -0.53
N ARG A 61 -12.96 13.68 0.04
CA ARG A 61 -12.48 12.55 0.85
C ARG A 61 -12.40 11.28 0.01
N PHE A 62 -11.47 10.40 0.38
CA PHE A 62 -11.39 9.07 -0.18
C PHE A 62 -11.43 7.98 0.89
N ASN A 63 -11.90 6.82 0.48
CA ASN A 63 -11.95 5.61 1.29
C ASN A 63 -10.73 4.73 1.04
N ILE A 64 -10.16 4.24 2.14
CA ILE A 64 -9.10 3.24 2.20
C ILE A 64 -9.29 2.46 3.51
N ASP A 65 -8.97 1.17 3.51
CA ASP A 65 -8.99 0.41 4.77
C ASP A 65 -7.77 0.75 5.62
N ASP A 66 -7.94 0.69 6.94
CA ASP A 66 -6.93 1.13 7.89
C ASP A 66 -5.62 0.33 7.79
N TYR A 67 -5.70 -0.95 7.44
CA TYR A 67 -4.52 -1.81 7.28
C TYR A 67 -3.67 -1.40 6.08
N THR A 68 -4.30 -1.17 4.94
CA THR A 68 -3.61 -0.67 3.74
C THR A 68 -3.05 0.74 3.98
N ARG A 69 -3.82 1.62 4.62
CA ARG A 69 -3.34 2.96 5.00
C ARG A 69 -2.11 2.90 5.89
N TRP A 70 -2.16 2.06 6.93
CA TRP A 70 -1.04 1.87 7.85
C TRP A 70 0.20 1.34 7.12
N ARG A 71 0.06 0.33 6.25
CA ARG A 71 1.16 -0.16 5.42
C ARG A 71 1.80 0.95 4.60
N LEU A 72 0.99 1.76 3.93
CA LEU A 72 1.48 2.85 3.08
C LEU A 72 2.16 3.96 3.90
N LEU A 73 1.62 4.32 5.06
CA LEU A 73 2.22 5.32 5.95
C LEU A 73 3.57 4.87 6.51
N GLU A 74 3.70 3.59 6.87
CA GLU A 74 4.93 3.02 7.41
C GLU A 74 5.90 2.52 6.33
N GLY A 75 5.53 2.58 5.04
CA GLY A 75 6.34 2.06 3.95
C GLY A 75 6.52 0.54 3.98
N LEU A 76 5.52 -0.22 4.45
CA LEU A 76 5.59 -1.65 4.68
C LEU A 76 5.03 -2.47 3.51
N ASP A 77 5.86 -3.38 3.00
CA ASP A 77 5.46 -4.47 2.12
C ASP A 77 5.34 -5.81 2.89
N ASP A 78 5.08 -6.92 2.18
CA ASP A 78 4.95 -8.23 2.82
C ASP A 78 6.28 -8.72 3.45
N ILE A 79 7.44 -8.29 2.93
CA ILE A 79 8.76 -8.60 3.49
C ILE A 79 8.97 -7.81 4.78
N GLY A 80 8.74 -6.49 4.76
CA GLY A 80 8.86 -5.61 5.91
C GLY A 80 7.98 -6.06 7.07
N LEU A 81 6.76 -6.52 6.78
CA LEU A 81 5.89 -7.11 7.81
C LEU A 81 6.45 -8.38 8.42
N THR A 82 7.04 -9.24 7.60
CA THR A 82 7.69 -10.47 8.06
C THR A 82 8.90 -10.15 8.92
N LEU A 83 9.70 -9.14 8.54
CA LEU A 83 10.87 -8.70 9.29
C LEU A 83 10.53 -8.14 10.68
N ARG A 84 9.33 -7.57 10.86
CA ARG A 84 8.85 -7.14 12.19
C ARG A 84 8.53 -8.31 13.13
N GLN A 85 8.51 -9.54 12.63
CA GLN A 85 8.26 -10.76 13.40
C GLN A 85 9.53 -11.59 13.61
N VAL A 86 10.73 -11.04 13.32
CA VAL A 86 12.00 -11.78 13.41
C VAL A 86 12.21 -12.46 14.76
N ASP A 87 11.87 -11.82 15.88
CA ASP A 87 12.03 -12.42 17.20
C ASP A 87 11.09 -13.61 17.41
N ALA A 88 9.82 -13.48 17.00
CA ALA A 88 8.84 -14.56 17.09
C ALA A 88 9.21 -15.73 16.18
N ILE A 89 9.69 -15.44 14.97
CA ILE A 89 10.22 -16.43 14.03
C ILE A 89 11.43 -17.15 14.65
N SER A 90 12.36 -16.40 15.23
CA SER A 90 13.57 -16.95 15.85
C SER A 90 13.24 -17.86 17.03
N GLU A 91 12.28 -17.47 17.87
CA GLU A 91 11.83 -18.26 19.01
C GLU A 91 11.14 -19.56 18.57
N PHE A 92 10.28 -19.49 17.56
CA PHE A 92 9.66 -20.68 16.98
C PHE A 92 10.71 -21.64 16.41
N GLU A 93 11.71 -21.14 15.66
CA GLU A 93 12.75 -21.98 15.05
C GLU A 93 13.59 -22.75 16.09
N LYS A 94 13.82 -22.21 17.30
CA LYS A 94 14.54 -22.92 18.38
C LYS A 94 13.87 -24.23 18.81
N SER A 95 12.54 -24.27 18.76
CA SER A 95 11.72 -25.40 19.21
C SER A 95 11.12 -26.20 18.06
N ARG A 96 11.52 -25.88 16.82
CA ARG A 96 10.87 -26.41 15.62
C ARG A 96 11.07 -27.93 15.51
N PRO A 97 9.98 -28.72 15.35
CA PRO A 97 10.10 -30.16 15.22
C PRO A 97 10.92 -30.59 14.00
N SER A 98 11.81 -31.56 14.19
CA SER A 98 12.76 -32.04 13.16
C SER A 98 12.12 -32.71 11.94
N TRP A 99 10.85 -33.14 12.04
CA TRP A 99 10.12 -33.74 10.92
C TRP A 99 9.56 -32.70 9.94
N LYS A 100 9.63 -31.40 10.25
CA LYS A 100 9.16 -30.34 9.35
C LYS A 100 10.19 -30.11 8.21
N PRO A 101 9.75 -29.76 6.99
CA PRO A 101 10.66 -29.49 5.87
C PRO A 101 11.64 -28.36 6.17
N ALA A 102 12.95 -28.61 6.07
CA ALA A 102 13.97 -27.57 6.19
C ALA A 102 14.26 -26.94 4.83
N THR A 103 14.38 -25.62 4.78
CA THR A 103 14.98 -24.95 3.62
C THR A 103 16.48 -25.22 3.63
N LEU A 104 17.05 -25.52 2.47
CA LEU A 104 18.51 -25.59 2.35
C LEU A 104 19.10 -24.21 2.71
N PRO A 105 20.24 -24.15 3.42
CA PRO A 105 20.91 -22.88 3.65
C PRO A 105 21.21 -22.19 2.31
N ALA A 106 21.25 -20.87 2.32
CA ALA A 106 21.63 -20.09 1.13
C ALA A 106 22.98 -20.61 0.62
N ARG A 107 23.08 -20.89 -0.68
CA ARG A 107 24.35 -21.26 -1.30
C ARG A 107 25.24 -20.02 -1.28
N VAL A 108 26.09 -19.91 -0.27
CA VAL A 108 27.15 -18.91 -0.24
C VAL A 108 28.19 -19.38 -1.25
N ALA A 109 28.44 -18.61 -2.31
CA ALA A 109 29.57 -18.86 -3.17
C ALA A 109 30.83 -18.71 -2.32
N GLU A 110 31.53 -19.81 -2.05
CA GLU A 110 32.86 -19.75 -1.46
C GLU A 110 33.75 -18.98 -2.44
N GLY A 111 34.14 -17.77 -2.04
CA GLY A 111 35.14 -16.99 -2.74
C GLY A 111 36.46 -17.75 -2.71
N ASN A 112 37.03 -17.98 -3.88
CA ASN A 112 38.42 -18.33 -4.09
C ASN A 112 39.16 -17.11 -4.63
#